data_AF-A0A496BI04-F1
#
_entry.id   AF-A0A496BI04-F1
#
_cell.length_a   1.000
_cell.length_b   1.000
_cell.length_c   1.000
_cell.angle_alpha   90.00
_cell.angle_beta   90.00
_cell.angle_gamma   90.00
#
_symmetry.space_group_name_H-M   'P 1'
#
loop_
_entity.id
_entity.type
_entity.pdbx_description
1 polymer ?
#
loop_
_entity_poly.entity_id
_entity_poly.type
_entity_poly.pdbx_seq_one_letter_code
_entity_poly.pdbx_strand_id
1 'polypeptide(L)' 'IQSLIRDEEPTRPLSDQGISDALKAGGILLARRTVQKYRDELGIPAARERRRTS' A
#
# COMPACT_ATOMS: atom_id res chain seq x y z
N ILE A 1 6.04 4.07 -2.10
CA ILE A 1 5.23 2.94 -1.57
C ILE A 1 5.59 2.64 -0.11
N GLN A 2 6.86 2.37 0.20
CA GLN A 2 7.28 2.05 1.57
C GLN A 2 6.91 3.12 2.61
N SER A 3 7.07 4.41 2.30
CA SER A 3 6.65 5.50 3.22
C SER A 3 5.14 5.48 3.49
N LEU A 4 4.32 5.36 2.44
CA LEU A 4 2.85 5.26 2.58
C LEU A 4 2.41 4.09 3.45
N ILE A 5 3.17 3.00 3.44
CA ILE A 5 2.89 1.81 4.25
C ILE A 5 3.39 1.97 5.68
N ARG A 6 4.47 2.73 5.91
CA ARG A 6 4.95 3.05 7.27
C ARG A 6 4.04 4.04 7.99
N ASP A 7 3.50 5.00 7.24
CA ASP A 7 2.61 6.06 7.76
C ASP A 7 1.12 5.64 7.72
N GLU A 8 0.81 4.40 7.34
CA GLU A 8 -0.57 3.93 7.28
C GLU A 8 -1.14 3.64 8.67
N GLU A 9 -2.47 3.67 8.77
CA GLU A 9 -3.18 3.25 9.96
C GLU A 9 -3.17 1.71 10.09
N PRO A 10 -2.55 1.12 11.14
CA PRO A 10 -2.43 -0.34 11.27
C PRO A 10 -3.78 -1.06 11.44
N THR A 11 -4.82 -0.35 11.91
CA THR A 11 -6.18 -0.91 12.04
C THR A 11 -6.91 -0.97 10.70
N ARG A 12 -6.45 -0.15 9.73
CA ARG A 12 -7.06 -0.01 8.42
C ARG A 12 -5.98 0.19 7.34
N PRO A 13 -5.13 -0.83 7.10
CA PRO A 13 -4.03 -0.74 6.16
C PRO A 13 -4.53 -0.49 4.74
N LEU A 14 -3.72 0.23 3.96
CA LEU A 14 -4.06 0.57 2.59
C LEU A 14 -3.92 -0.66 1.69
N SER A 15 -4.97 -0.94 0.92
CA SER A 15 -4.94 -1.92 -0.16
C SER A 15 -4.00 -1.46 -1.29
N ASP A 16 -3.61 -2.37 -2.19
CA ASP A 16 -2.82 -2.00 -3.37
C ASP A 16 -3.51 -0.89 -4.19
N GLN A 17 -4.85 -0.89 -4.20
CA GLN A 17 -5.64 0.15 -4.83
C GLN A 17 -5.56 1.48 -4.06
N GLY A 18 -5.70 1.44 -2.73
CA GLY A 18 -5.57 2.63 -1.89
C GLY A 18 -4.19 3.28 -1.98
N ILE A 19 -3.12 2.48 -2.08
CA ILE A 19 -1.76 2.99 -2.31
C ILE A 19 -1.65 3.63 -3.70
N SER A 20 -2.21 3.00 -4.74
CA SER A 20 -2.28 3.57 -6.09
C SER A 20 -3.00 4.93 -6.08
N ASP A 21 -4.14 5.02 -5.38
CA ASP A 21 -4.94 6.25 -5.32
C ASP A 21 -4.23 7.35 -4.51
N ALA A 22 -3.56 6.99 -3.40
CA ALA A 22 -2.74 7.92 -2.62
C ALA A 22 -1.55 8.46 -3.42
N LEU A 23 -0.88 7.59 -4.18
CA LEU A 23 0.19 8.00 -5.09
C LEU A 23 -0.33 8.93 -6.19
N LYS A 24 -1.50 8.61 -6.75
CA LYS A 24 -2.16 9.44 -7.77
C LYS A 24 -2.52 10.83 -7.24
N ALA A 25 -2.97 10.92 -6.00
CA ALA A 25 -3.22 12.20 -5.33
C ALA A 25 -1.94 13.05 -5.16
N GLY A 26 -0.78 12.42 -4.99
CA GLY A 26 0.53 13.07 -4.99
C GLY A 26 1.12 13.34 -6.38
N GLY A 27 0.35 13.13 -7.47
CA GLY A 27 0.80 13.33 -8.85
C GLY A 27 1.52 12.13 -9.48
N ILE A 28 1.63 11.01 -8.77
CA ILE A 28 2.28 9.79 -9.26
C ILE A 28 1.22 8.81 -9.77
N LEU A 29 1.09 8.69 -11.10
CA LEU A 29 0.21 7.69 -11.72
C LEU A 29 0.85 6.32 -11.68
N LEU A 30 0.49 5.52 -10.68
CA LEU A 30 0.93 4.13 -10.54
C LEU A 30 -0.27 3.19 -10.55
N ALA A 31 -0.29 2.22 -11.47
CA ALA A 31 -1.37 1.24 -11.53
C ALA A 31 -1.31 0.25 -10.36
N ARG A 32 -2.46 -0.27 -9.93
CA ARG A 32 -2.57 -1.30 -8.88
C ARG A 32 -1.61 -2.48 -9.06
N ARG A 33 -1.49 -3.01 -10.29
CA ARG A 33 -0.58 -4.15 -10.57
C ARG A 33 0.88 -3.79 -10.35
N THR A 34 1.25 -2.55 -10.67
CA THR A 34 2.60 -2.03 -10.44
C THR A 34 2.87 -1.88 -8.95
N VAL A 35 1.91 -1.33 -8.19
CA VAL A 35 1.98 -1.29 -6.72
C VAL A 35 2.18 -2.69 -6.14
N GLN A 36 1.41 -3.67 -6.61
CA GLN A 36 1.50 -5.06 -6.15
C GLN A 36 2.89 -5.65 -6.41
N LYS A 37 3.44 -5.47 -7.63
CA LYS A 37 4.80 -5.91 -7.97
C LYS A 37 5.85 -5.29 -7.05
N TYR A 38 5.80 -3.97 -6.85
CA TYR A 38 6.71 -3.29 -5.93
C TYR A 38 6.54 -3.75 -4.48
N ARG A 39 5.29 -3.98 -4.03
CA ARG A 39 4.99 -4.49 -2.69
C ARG A 39 5.64 -5.86 -2.48
N ASP A 40 5.50 -6.75 -3.46
CA ASP A 40 6.07 -8.11 -3.43
C ASP A 40 7.60 -8.08 -3.48
N GLU A 41 8.19 -7.25 -4.34
CA GLU A 41 9.66 -7.04 -4.40
C GLU A 41 10.23 -6.46 -3.09
N LEU A 42 9.46 -5.64 -2.40
CA LEU A 42 9.83 -5.08 -1.09
C LEU A 42 9.53 -6.04 0.08
N GLY A 43 8.99 -7.23 -0.18
CA GLY A 43 8.64 -8.21 0.85
C GLY A 43 7.51 -7.78 1.78
N ILE A 44 6.65 -6.85 1.35
CA ILE A 44 5.61 -6.29 2.20
C ILE A 44 4.34 -7.15 2.09
N PRO A 45 3.74 -7.61 3.20
CA PRO A 45 2.52 -8.41 3.16
C PRO A 45 1.32 -7.63 2.61
N ALA A 46 0.32 -8.36 2.12
CA ALA A 46 -0.91 -7.75 1.63
C ALA A 46 -1.64 -6.99 2.77
N ALA A 47 -2.48 -6.02 2.42
CA ALA A 47 -3.19 -5.21 3.42
C ALA A 47 -3.95 -6.05 4.45
N ARG A 48 -4.58 -7.15 4.02
CA ARG A 48 -5.29 -8.07 4.93
C ARG A 48 -4.39 -8.67 6.02
N GLU A 49 -3.12 -8.93 5.70
CA GLU A 49 -2.13 -9.54 6.59
C GLU A 49 -1.46 -8.49 7.48
N ARG A 50 -1.45 -7.23 7.04
CA ARG A 50 -0.98 -6.09 7.84
C ARG A 50 -2.00 -5.58 8.85
N ARG A 51 -3.28 -5.95 8.70
CA ARG A 51 -4.36 -5.46 9.55
C ARG A 51 -4.21 -6.00 10.96
N ARG A 52 -3.89 -5.13 11.92
CA ARG A 52 -3.92 -5.47 13.35
C ARG A 52 -5.34 -5.32 13.86
N THR A 53 -5.93 -6.45 14.23
CA THR A 53 -7.21 -6.51 14.97
C THR A 53 -6.85 -6.93 16.38
N SER A 54 -6.55 -5.95 17.23
CA SER A 54 -6.22 -6.13 18.64
C SER A 54 -6.94 -5.09 19.45
#